data_AF-A0A6P2FFS8-F1
#
_entry.id   AF-A0A6P2FFS8-F1
#
_cell.length_a   1.000
_cell.length_b   1.000
_cell.length_c   1.000
_cell.angle_alpha   90.00
_cell.angle_beta   90.00
_cell.angle_gamma   90.00
#
_symmetry.space_group_name_H-M   'P 1'
#
loop_
_entity.id
_entity.type
_entity.pdbx_description
1 polymer ?
#
loop_
_entity_poly.entity_id
_entity_poly.type
_entity_poly.pdbx_seq_one_letter_code
_entity_poly.pdbx_strand_id
1 'polypeptide(L)' 'MALQPRGTPSRHSSTFISREVRVCWIKGLAAHGTQMGGLWHPDTPKNRTKLTAIMQVGNEIFGRGTHWLEERQA' A
#
# COMPACT_ATOMS: atom_id res chain seq x y z
N MET A 1 -18.02 40.61 -35.02
CA MET A 1 -18.62 40.00 -33.81
C MET A 1 -19.31 38.71 -34.27
N ALA A 2 -18.67 37.56 -34.08
CA ALA A 2 -19.23 36.23 -34.36
C ALA A 2 -18.47 35.19 -33.52
N LEU A 3 -19.20 34.18 -33.05
CA LEU A 3 -18.99 33.42 -31.82
C LEU A 3 -17.92 32.33 -31.95
N GLN A 4 -17.09 32.15 -30.91
CA GLN A 4 -16.19 30.99 -30.77
C GLN A 4 -17.01 29.72 -30.48
N PRO A 5 -16.72 28.56 -31.08
CA PRO A 5 -17.33 27.31 -30.66
C PRO A 5 -16.74 26.85 -29.32
N ARG A 6 -17.62 26.67 -28.33
CA ARG A 6 -17.31 26.03 -27.05
C ARG A 6 -17.32 24.51 -27.22
N GLY A 7 -16.33 23.85 -26.64
CA GLY A 7 -16.54 22.60 -25.92
C GLY A 7 -15.91 21.35 -26.54
N THR A 8 -14.75 20.96 -26.00
CA THR A 8 -14.58 19.61 -25.46
C THR A 8 -13.67 19.70 -24.23
N PRO A 9 -14.17 19.51 -23.00
CA PRO A 9 -13.28 19.15 -21.91
C PRO A 9 -12.90 17.68 -22.12
N SER A 10 -11.74 17.42 -22.74
CA SER A 10 -11.13 16.10 -22.66
C SER A 10 -10.57 15.93 -21.25
N ARG A 11 -11.45 15.57 -20.31
CA ARG A 11 -11.04 15.12 -18.99
C ARG A 11 -11.01 13.60 -19.06
N HIS A 12 -9.84 13.05 -19.36
CA HIS A 12 -9.56 11.67 -19.02
C HIS A 12 -9.62 11.60 -17.49
N SER A 13 -10.82 11.37 -16.94
CA SER A 13 -10.99 10.94 -15.56
C SER A 13 -10.57 9.48 -15.51
N SER A 14 -9.27 9.23 -15.62
CA SER A 14 -8.72 7.96 -15.14
C SER A 14 -8.95 7.98 -13.64
N THR A 15 -9.98 7.27 -13.19
CA THR A 15 -10.16 6.94 -11.78
C THR A 15 -8.92 6.17 -11.36
N PHE A 16 -7.97 6.84 -10.71
CA PHE A 16 -6.86 6.15 -10.06
C PHE A 16 -7.48 5.31 -8.96
N ILE A 17 -7.45 3.98 -9.10
CA ILE A 17 -7.79 3.08 -8.00
C ILE A 17 -6.73 3.32 -6.93
N SER A 18 -7.11 4.00 -5.85
CA SER A 18 -6.26 4.14 -4.67
C SER A 18 -6.06 2.76 -4.06
N ARG A 19 -4.80 2.38 -3.87
CA ARG A 19 -4.42 1.14 -3.21
C ARG A 19 -3.64 1.46 -1.95
N GLU A 20 -3.76 0.57 -0.97
CA GLU A 20 -2.99 0.62 0.26
C GLU A 20 -2.30 -0.72 0.51
N VAL A 21 -1.18 -0.64 1.21
CA VAL A 21 -0.32 -1.77 1.56
C VAL A 21 0.12 -1.66 3.02
N ARG A 22 0.29 -2.80 3.69
CA ARG A 22 0.86 -2.89 5.04
C ARG A 22 1.74 -4.12 5.19
N VAL A 23 2.63 -4.11 6.18
CA VAL A 23 3.30 -5.33 6.65
C VAL A 23 2.42 -6.01 7.69
N CYS A 24 2.30 -7.33 7.55
CA CYS A 24 1.64 -8.23 8.47
C CYS A 24 2.64 -9.23 9.03
N TRP A 25 2.25 -9.87 10.14
CA TRP A 25 3.06 -10.87 10.80
C TRP A 25 2.19 -11.89 11.56
N ILE A 26 2.77 -13.06 11.85
CA ILE A 26 2.08 -14.11 12.60
C ILE A 26 1.71 -13.63 14.01
N LYS A 27 0.54 -14.05 14.50
CA LYS A 27 0.08 -13.73 15.85
C LYS A 27 1.04 -14.28 16.90
N GLY A 28 1.30 -13.50 17.94
CA GLY A 28 2.11 -13.94 19.09
C GLY A 28 3.61 -13.70 18.95
N LEU A 29 4.06 -13.00 17.91
CA LEU A 29 5.41 -12.44 17.88
C LEU A 29 5.54 -11.39 18.99
N ALA A 30 6.32 -11.74 20.02
CA ALA A 30 6.32 -11.17 21.36
C ALA A 30 6.58 -9.65 21.46
N ALA A 31 6.99 -8.99 20.38
CA ALA A 31 7.21 -7.54 20.33
C ALA A 31 6.06 -6.74 19.67
N HIS A 32 5.13 -7.39 18.97
CA HIS A 32 4.14 -6.71 18.11
C HIS A 32 2.69 -6.76 18.63
N GLY A 33 2.48 -7.25 19.86
CA GLY A 33 1.16 -7.29 20.51
C GLY A 33 0.16 -8.24 19.84
N THR A 34 -1.13 -7.97 20.02
CA THR A 34 -2.24 -8.79 19.48
C THR A 34 -2.60 -8.47 18.03
N GLN A 35 -2.08 -7.38 17.47
CA GLN A 35 -2.34 -6.99 16.08
C GLN A 35 -1.48 -7.83 15.13
N MET A 36 -2.08 -8.32 14.05
CA MET A 36 -1.40 -9.13 13.00
C MET A 36 -0.87 -8.25 11.86
N GLY A 37 -0.42 -7.03 12.16
CA GLY A 37 0.14 -6.11 11.16
C GLY A 37 0.17 -4.65 11.59
N GLY A 38 0.92 -3.87 10.81
CA GLY A 38 1.08 -2.42 10.99
C GLY A 38 -0.05 -1.61 10.37
N LEU A 39 0.19 -0.29 10.28
CA LEU A 39 -0.74 0.64 9.64
C LEU A 39 -0.81 0.42 8.12
N TRP A 40 -1.98 0.74 7.55
CA TRP A 40 -2.14 0.84 6.10
C TRP A 40 -1.48 2.12 5.58
N HIS A 41 -0.77 2.00 4.47
CA HIS A 41 -0.12 3.10 3.78
C HIS A 41 -0.53 3.13 2.30
N PRO A 42 -0.61 4.30 1.65
CA PRO A 42 -0.81 4.36 0.20
C PRO A 42 0.26 3.54 -0.54
N ASP A 43 -0.14 2.76 -1.53
CA ASP A 43 0.74 1.90 -2.32
C ASP A 43 1.51 2.72 -3.37
N THR A 44 2.48 3.47 -2.87
CA THR A 44 3.47 4.18 -3.68
C THR A 44 4.74 3.33 -3.79
N PRO A 45 5.55 3.47 -4.87
CA PRO A 45 6.82 2.75 -4.98
C PRO A 45 7.72 2.92 -3.74
N LYS A 46 7.75 4.12 -3.17
CA LYS A 46 8.50 4.43 -1.95
C LYS A 46 8.02 3.63 -0.74
N ASN A 47 6.71 3.56 -0.51
CA ASN A 47 6.16 2.83 0.61
C ASN A 47 6.34 1.32 0.42
N ARG A 48 6.10 0.81 -0.79
CA ARG A 48 6.27 -0.62 -1.10
C ARG A 48 7.71 -1.09 -0.88
N THR A 49 8.71 -0.31 -1.31
CA THR A 49 10.12 -0.65 -1.05
C THR A 49 10.43 -0.71 0.44
N LYS A 50 9.98 0.29 1.22
CA LYS A 50 10.21 0.31 2.67
C LYS A 50 9.53 -0.86 3.40
N LEU A 51 8.27 -1.12 3.07
CA LEU A 51 7.49 -2.19 3.70
C LEU A 51 8.04 -3.57 3.30
N THR A 52 8.54 -3.74 2.07
CA THR A 52 9.24 -4.95 1.63
C THR A 52 10.51 -5.19 2.45
N ALA A 53 11.31 -4.14 2.70
CA ALA A 53 12.51 -4.26 3.53
C ALA A 53 12.17 -4.66 4.98
N ILE A 54 11.13 -4.06 5.57
CA ILE A 54 10.65 -4.43 6.91
C ILE A 54 10.19 -5.90 6.94
N MET A 55 9.42 -6.34 5.93
CA MET A 55 8.99 -7.73 5.80
C MET A 55 10.20 -8.69 5.69
N GLN A 56 11.22 -8.33 4.91
CA GLN A 56 12.43 -9.15 4.76
C GLN A 56 13.20 -9.26 6.07
N VAL A 57 13.44 -8.14 6.75
CA VAL A 57 14.10 -8.12 8.06
C VAL A 57 13.32 -8.91 9.10
N GLY A 58 11.99 -8.77 9.14
CA GLY A 58 11.13 -9.55 10.03
C GLY A 58 11.24 -11.06 9.75
N ASN A 59 11.24 -11.46 8.49
CA ASN A 59 11.45 -12.87 8.10
C ASN A 59 12.86 -13.38 8.44
N GLU A 60 13.88 -12.53 8.40
CA GLU A 60 15.24 -12.90 8.79
C GLU A 60 15.36 -13.14 10.30
N ILE A 61 14.75 -12.28 11.11
CA ILE A 61 14.81 -12.35 12.58
C ILE A 61 13.95 -13.48 13.13
N PHE A 62 12.73 -13.65 12.60
CA PHE A 62 11.73 -14.53 13.19
C PHE A 62 11.48 -15.82 12.39
N GLY A 63 12.14 -15.96 11.25
CA GLY A 63 11.99 -17.11 10.35
C GLY A 63 11.15 -16.79 9.12
N ARG A 64 11.43 -17.51 8.03
CA ARG A 64 10.77 -17.30 6.74
C ARG A 64 9.26 -17.52 6.83
N GLY A 65 8.50 -16.60 6.25
CA GLY A 65 7.03 -16.66 6.19
C GLY A 65 6.34 -16.12 7.44
N THR A 66 7.09 -15.62 8.42
CA THR A 66 6.51 -14.96 9.60
C THR A 66 5.98 -13.56 9.30
N HIS A 67 6.48 -12.92 8.23
CA HIS A 67 6.07 -11.59 7.78
C HIS A 67 5.68 -11.60 6.30
N TRP A 68 4.62 -10.88 5.94
CA TRP A 68 4.15 -10.72 4.56
C TRP A 68 3.58 -9.32 4.31
N LEU A 69 3.35 -8.96 3.04
CA LEU A 69 2.60 -7.75 2.69
C LEU A 69 1.14 -8.10 2.40
N GLU A 70 0.24 -7.28 2.91
CA GLU A 70 -1.17 -7.28 2.50
C GLU A 70 -1.47 -6.03 1.69
N GLU A 71 -2.40 -6.15 0.74
CA GLU A 71 -2.84 -5.09 -0.15
C GLU A 71 -4.35 -4.97 -0.12
N ARG A 72 -4.87 -3.75 -0.24
CA ARG A 72 -6.31 -3.49 -0.38
C ARG A 72 -6.59 -2.33 -1.34
N GLN A 73 -7.80 -2.30 -1.88
CA GLN A 73 -8.34 -1.09 -2.50
C GLN A 73 -8.82 -0.13 -1.41
N ALA A 74 -8.61 1.18 -1.63
CA ALA A 74 -9.02 2.27 -0.75
C ALA A 74 -10.10 3.13 -1.40
#